data_AF-A0A6A4LJL3-F1
#
_entry.id   AF-A0A6A4LJL3-F1
#
_cell.length_a   1.000
_cell.length_b   1.000
_cell.length_c   1.000
_cell.angle_alpha   90.00
_cell.angle_beta   90.00
_cell.angle_gamma   90.00
#
_symmetry.space_group_name_H-M   'P 1'
#
loop_
_entity.id
_entity.type
_entity.pdbx_description
1 polymer ?
#
loop_
_entity_poly.entity_id
_entity_poly.type
_entity_poly.pdbx_seq_one_letter_code
_entity_poly.pdbx_strand_id
1 'polypeptide(L)'
;MLKKQVQESPPWFKNLLGFVEVPPTVIILRRLFLFAFIAGWSIMNSAETGPAFQVAISLGACIYFLNGKKKSLAKASMIGLGLLVAGWICGSFLVPAIPAALLHPSWTLELLTSLVAYVFLFLGCTFLK
;
A
#
# COMPACT_ATOMS: atom_id res chain seq x y z
N MET A 1 18.22 -5.72 -24.65
CA MET A 1 19.20 -5.84 -23.55
C MET A 1 18.59 -5.98 -22.15
N LEU A 2 17.31 -5.64 -21.89
CA LEU A 2 16.68 -5.85 -20.57
C LEU A 2 16.37 -7.32 -20.20
N LYS A 3 16.20 -8.23 -21.17
CA LYS A 3 15.86 -9.64 -20.86
C LYS A 3 17.00 -10.43 -20.19
N LYS A 4 18.27 -10.02 -20.33
CA LYS A 4 19.40 -10.75 -19.75
C LYS A 4 19.57 -10.54 -18.23
N GLN A 5 19.09 -9.41 -17.67
CA GLN A 5 19.20 -9.12 -16.24
C GLN A 5 18.17 -9.89 -15.39
N VAL A 6 17.11 -10.44 -16.01
CA VAL A 6 16.06 -11.20 -15.31
C VAL A 6 16.47 -12.66 -15.08
N GLN A 7 17.37 -13.20 -15.90
CA GLN A 7 17.74 -14.62 -15.83
C GLN A 7 18.71 -14.94 -14.68
N GLU A 8 19.55 -13.95 -14.32
CA GLU A 8 20.50 -13.94 -13.20
C GLU A 8 19.87 -13.49 -11.86
N SER A 9 18.54 -13.44 -11.78
CA SER A 9 17.89 -13.08 -10.52
C SER A 9 18.11 -14.20 -9.49
N PRO A 10 18.71 -13.89 -8.33
CA PRO A 10 19.13 -14.87 -7.32
C PRO A 10 17.96 -15.72 -6.81
N PRO A 11 18.21 -16.92 -6.27
CA PRO A 11 17.15 -17.87 -5.88
C PRO A 11 16.13 -17.28 -4.89
N TRP A 12 16.54 -16.34 -4.05
CA TRP A 12 15.63 -15.59 -3.18
C TRP A 12 14.65 -14.69 -3.95
N PHE A 13 15.08 -14.10 -5.07
CA PHE A 13 14.24 -13.26 -5.94
C PHE A 13 13.22 -14.09 -6.70
N LYS A 14 13.61 -15.30 -7.14
CA LYS A 14 12.69 -16.28 -7.74
C LYS A 14 11.68 -16.81 -6.72
N ASN A 15 12.10 -17.03 -5.46
CA ASN A 15 11.17 -17.38 -4.38
C ASN A 15 10.22 -16.23 -4.02
N LEU A 16 10.72 -14.99 -4.00
CA LEU A 16 9.87 -13.80 -3.85
C LEU A 16 8.87 -13.69 -5.00
N LEU A 17 9.30 -13.84 -6.26
CA LEU A 17 8.41 -13.87 -7.43
C LEU A 17 7.44 -15.06 -7.42
N GLY A 18 7.79 -16.17 -6.77
CA GLY A 18 6.89 -17.31 -6.56
C GLY A 18 5.74 -16.99 -5.58
N PHE A 19 6.05 -16.22 -4.54
CA PHE A 19 5.08 -15.69 -3.59
C PHE A 19 4.37 -14.42 -4.09
N VAL A 20 4.99 -13.71 -5.04
CA VAL A 20 4.54 -12.44 -5.59
C VAL A 20 4.02 -12.61 -7.01
N GLU A 21 2.70 -12.76 -7.16
CA GLU A 21 2.10 -12.87 -8.48
C GLU A 21 1.88 -11.48 -9.06
N VAL A 22 2.79 -11.03 -9.93
CA VAL A 22 2.67 -9.73 -10.62
C VAL A 22 1.42 -9.77 -11.51
N PRO A 23 0.33 -9.07 -11.14
CA PRO A 23 -0.89 -9.09 -11.93
C PRO A 23 -0.69 -8.24 -13.20
N PRO A 24 -1.57 -8.37 -14.19
CA PRO A 24 -1.55 -7.55 -15.40
C PRO A 24 -1.37 -6.06 -15.07
N THR A 25 -0.48 -5.37 -15.79
CA THR A 25 -0.14 -3.96 -15.55
C THR A 25 -1.36 -3.06 -15.45
N VAL A 26 -2.43 -3.37 -16.19
CA VAL A 26 -3.70 -2.65 -16.17
C VAL A 26 -4.38 -2.68 -14.80
N ILE A 27 -4.29 -3.81 -14.08
CA ILE A 27 -4.85 -3.98 -12.73
C ILE A 27 -4.02 -3.21 -11.70
N ILE A 28 -2.68 -3.28 -11.83
CA ILE A 28 -1.76 -2.50 -11.00
C ILE A 28 -2.05 -1.01 -11.16
N LEU A 29 -2.12 -0.53 -12.39
CA LEU A 29 -2.38 0.87 -12.71
C LEU A 29 -3.74 1.31 -12.15
N ARG A 30 -4.80 0.52 -12.32
CA ARG A 30 -6.14 0.82 -11.80
C ARG A 30 -6.16 0.96 -10.28
N ARG A 31 -5.44 0.09 -9.57
CA ARG A 31 -5.29 0.16 -8.10
C ARG A 31 -4.45 1.38 -7.72
N LEU A 32 -3.32 1.58 -8.39
CA LEU A 32 -2.42 2.69 -8.12
C LEU A 32 -3.13 4.03 -8.31
N PHE A 33 -3.93 4.17 -9.37
CA PHE A 33 -4.77 5.34 -9.58
C PHE A 33 -5.75 5.56 -8.44
N LEU A 34 -6.42 4.51 -7.97
CA LEU A 34 -7.38 4.61 -6.86
C LEU A 34 -6.69 5.04 -5.56
N PHE A 35 -5.58 4.40 -5.20
CA PHE A 35 -4.79 4.79 -4.01
C PHE A 35 -4.16 6.17 -4.15
N ALA A 36 -3.69 6.55 -5.34
CA ALA A 36 -3.13 7.88 -5.60
C ALA A 36 -4.21 8.98 -5.55
N PHE A 37 -5.41 8.71 -6.04
CA PHE A 37 -6.54 9.63 -5.92
C PHE A 37 -6.93 9.83 -4.46
N ILE A 38 -7.04 8.73 -3.70
CA ILE A 38 -7.34 8.79 -2.27
C ILE A 38 -6.25 9.53 -1.51
N ALA A 39 -4.98 9.27 -1.81
CA ALA A 39 -3.84 9.96 -1.23
C ALA A 39 -3.86 11.47 -1.55
N GLY A 40 -4.08 11.85 -2.80
CA GLY A 40 -4.22 13.25 -3.22
C GLY A 40 -5.40 13.93 -2.53
N TRP A 41 -6.55 13.27 -2.47
CA TRP A 41 -7.72 13.74 -1.73
C TRP A 41 -7.40 13.92 -0.24
N SER A 42 -6.57 13.05 0.32
CA SER A 42 -6.17 13.08 1.74
C SER A 42 -5.33 14.29 2.02
N ILE A 43 -4.35 14.57 1.16
CA ILE A 43 -3.48 15.75 1.26
C ILE A 43 -4.30 17.05 1.14
N MET A 44 -5.29 17.10 0.24
CA MET A 44 -6.16 18.28 0.07
C MET A 44 -7.12 18.51 1.24
N ASN A 45 -7.69 17.44 1.83
CA ASN A 45 -8.63 17.53 2.95
C ASN A 45 -7.97 17.35 4.34
N SER A 46 -6.63 17.29 4.40
CA SER A 46 -5.86 17.05 5.64
C SER A 46 -6.16 18.05 6.75
N ALA A 47 -6.66 19.24 6.38
CA ALA A 47 -6.92 20.34 7.30
C ALA A 47 -8.28 20.23 8.03
N GLU A 48 -9.26 19.49 7.49
CA GLU A 48 -10.65 19.53 8.01
C GLU A 48 -11.21 18.17 8.42
N THR A 49 -10.73 17.06 7.86
CA THR A 49 -11.20 15.72 8.22
C THR A 49 -10.04 14.74 8.18
N GLY A 50 -9.80 14.02 9.28
CA GLY A 50 -8.69 13.08 9.38
C GLY A 50 -8.76 11.94 8.34
N PRO A 51 -7.62 11.32 8.00
CA PRO A 51 -7.51 10.35 6.90
C PRO A 51 -8.21 9.00 7.16
N ALA A 52 -8.86 8.82 8.31
CA ALA A 52 -9.45 7.55 8.72
C ALA A 52 -10.47 6.98 7.72
N PHE A 53 -11.35 7.83 7.16
CA PHE A 53 -12.33 7.41 6.16
C PHE A 53 -11.66 6.89 4.89
N GLN A 54 -10.58 7.56 4.49
CA GLN A 54 -9.81 7.23 3.30
C GLN A 54 -9.02 5.94 3.51
N VAL A 55 -8.50 5.72 4.71
CA VAL A 55 -7.94 4.44 5.15
C VAL A 55 -8.96 3.33 5.08
N ALA A 56 -10.17 3.53 5.58
CA ALA A 56 -11.22 2.51 5.50
C ALA A 56 -11.58 2.14 4.05
N ILE A 57 -11.73 3.11 3.15
CA ILE A 57 -11.97 2.85 1.72
C ILE A 57 -10.80 2.06 1.11
N SER A 58 -9.57 2.49 1.39
CA SER A 58 -8.37 1.87 0.86
C SER A 58 -8.21 0.41 1.33
N LEU A 59 -8.55 0.14 2.60
CA LEU A 59 -8.56 -1.19 3.20
C LEU A 59 -9.67 -2.05 2.60
N GLY A 60 -10.89 -1.49 2.45
CA GLY A 60 -12.01 -2.18 1.82
C GLY A 60 -11.71 -2.57 0.37
N ALA A 61 -11.12 -1.66 -0.41
CA ALA A 61 -10.67 -1.93 -1.78
C ALA A 61 -9.59 -3.03 -1.80
N CYS A 62 -8.61 -2.95 -0.91
CA CYS A 62 -7.56 -3.96 -0.73
C CYS A 62 -8.17 -5.36 -0.46
N ILE A 63 -9.05 -5.47 0.53
CA ILE A 63 -9.72 -6.73 0.90
C ILE A 63 -10.57 -7.26 -0.26
N TYR A 64 -11.32 -6.40 -0.95
CA TYR A 64 -12.12 -6.78 -2.11
C TYR A 64 -11.26 -7.42 -3.22
N PHE A 65 -10.13 -6.78 -3.53
CA PHE A 65 -9.17 -7.29 -4.52
C PHE A 65 -8.52 -8.61 -4.09
N LEU A 66 -8.14 -8.74 -2.82
CA LEU A 66 -7.58 -9.97 -2.27
C LEU A 66 -8.62 -11.11 -2.24
N ASN A 67 -9.89 -10.79 -1.94
CA ASN A 67 -10.97 -11.78 -1.94
C ASN A 67 -11.20 -12.36 -3.35
N GLY A 68 -11.10 -11.51 -4.39
CA GLY A 68 -11.14 -11.96 -5.79
C GLY A 68 -10.05 -12.96 -6.17
N LYS A 69 -8.87 -12.91 -5.51
CA LYS A 69 -7.75 -13.85 -5.72
C LYS A 69 -7.88 -15.12 -4.88
N LYS A 70 -8.20 -14.99 -3.58
CA LYS A 70 -8.12 -16.10 -2.61
C LYS A 70 -9.44 -16.86 -2.39
N LYS A 71 -10.55 -16.40 -2.98
CA LYS A 71 -11.92 -16.92 -2.74
C LYS A 71 -12.31 -17.01 -1.25
N SER A 72 -11.61 -16.30 -0.36
CA SER A 72 -11.82 -16.34 1.09
C SER A 72 -11.70 -14.95 1.67
N LEU A 73 -12.85 -14.40 2.09
CA LEU A 73 -12.94 -13.06 2.66
C LEU A 73 -12.18 -12.98 3.99
N ALA A 74 -12.18 -14.04 4.80
CA ALA A 74 -11.46 -14.09 6.07
C ALA A 74 -9.94 -13.96 5.87
N LYS A 75 -9.36 -14.72 4.93
CA LYS A 75 -7.92 -14.61 4.62
C LYS A 75 -7.57 -13.26 3.99
N ALA A 76 -8.42 -12.75 3.10
CA ALA A 76 -8.25 -11.44 2.50
C ALA A 76 -8.26 -10.31 3.56
N SER A 77 -9.18 -10.39 4.51
CA SER A 77 -9.31 -9.44 5.62
C SER A 77 -8.12 -9.49 6.58
N MET A 78 -7.71 -10.70 7.02
CA MET A 78 -6.50 -10.84 7.86
C MET A 78 -5.25 -10.29 7.19
N ILE A 79 -5.09 -10.51 5.88
CA ILE A 79 -3.95 -9.96 5.13
C ILE A 79 -4.06 -8.44 5.00
N GLY A 80 -5.25 -7.91 4.68
CA GLY A 80 -5.49 -6.46 4.61
C GLY A 80 -5.19 -5.78 5.94
N LEU A 81 -5.65 -6.33 7.05
CA LEU A 81 -5.33 -5.85 8.40
C LEU A 81 -3.84 -6.01 8.73
N GLY A 82 -3.23 -7.12 8.36
CA GLY A 82 -1.79 -7.33 8.53
C GLY A 82 -0.95 -6.28 7.78
N LEU A 83 -1.36 -5.92 6.56
CA LEU A 83 -0.73 -4.86 5.76
C LEU A 83 -0.96 -3.47 6.36
N LEU A 84 -2.15 -3.21 6.88
CA LEU A 84 -2.45 -1.97 7.59
C LEU A 84 -1.55 -1.82 8.83
N VAL A 85 -1.46 -2.85 9.66
CA VAL A 85 -0.62 -2.86 10.87
C VAL A 85 0.86 -2.75 10.49
N ALA A 86 1.32 -3.46 9.46
CA ALA A 86 2.70 -3.35 8.98
C ALA A 86 3.01 -1.93 8.46
N GLY A 87 2.10 -1.34 7.69
CA GLY A 87 2.21 0.04 7.21
C GLY A 87 2.19 1.06 8.35
N TRP A 88 1.37 0.81 9.37
CA TRP A 88 1.31 1.63 10.58
C TRP A 88 2.61 1.57 11.37
N ILE A 89 3.15 0.38 11.64
CA ILE A 89 4.44 0.20 12.32
C ILE A 89 5.56 0.88 11.52
N CYS A 90 5.58 0.68 10.20
CA CYS A 90 6.55 1.35 9.33
C CYS A 90 6.40 2.88 9.37
N GLY A 91 5.16 3.38 9.35
CA GLY A 91 4.82 4.78 9.52
C GLY A 91 5.34 5.34 10.85
N SER A 92 5.13 4.65 11.96
CA SER A 92 5.62 5.05 13.28
C SER A 92 7.13 5.15 13.39
N PHE A 93 7.89 4.39 12.59
CA PHE A 93 9.34 4.52 12.49
C PHE A 93 9.76 5.63 11.52
N LEU A 94 9.08 5.75 10.38
CA LEU A 94 9.44 6.66 9.31
C LEU A 94 9.07 8.12 9.63
N VAL A 95 7.94 8.34 10.29
CA VAL A 95 7.43 9.66 10.67
C VAL A 95 8.41 10.43 11.58
N PRO A 96 8.91 9.87 12.69
CA PRO A 96 9.91 10.55 13.52
C PRO A 96 11.31 10.62 12.89
N ALA A 97 11.59 9.81 11.86
CA ALA A 97 12.85 9.89 11.10
C ALA A 97 12.88 11.04 10.09
N ILE A 98 11.74 11.65 9.76
CA ILE A 98 11.65 12.78 8.82
C ILE A 98 11.91 14.08 9.59
N PRO A 99 12.93 14.88 9.20
CA PRO A 99 13.17 16.17 9.83
C PRO A 99 11.95 17.07 9.68
N ALA A 100 11.48 17.67 10.78
CA ALA A 100 10.34 18.59 10.79
C ALA A 100 10.50 19.78 9.81
N ALA A 101 11.73 20.09 9.38
CA ALA A 101 12.03 21.10 8.36
C ALA A 101 11.51 20.74 6.95
N LEU A 102 11.26 19.47 6.65
CA LEU A 102 10.65 19.00 5.40
C LEU A 102 9.13 18.84 5.49
N LEU A 103 8.56 18.89 6.71
CA LEU A 103 7.13 18.75 6.93
C LEU A 103 6.44 20.11 6.74
N HIS A 104 5.59 20.18 5.73
CA HIS A 104 4.67 21.30 5.58
C HIS A 104 3.72 21.36 6.80
N PRO A 105 3.41 22.55 7.36
CA PRO A 105 2.56 22.69 8.54
C PRO A 105 1.16 22.07 8.40
N SER A 106 0.69 21.87 7.16
CA SER A 106 -0.60 21.24 6.84
C SER A 106 -0.58 19.71 6.83
N TRP A 107 0.59 19.07 6.97
CA TRP A 107 0.74 17.61 6.94
C TRP A 107 0.70 17.07 8.37
N THR A 108 -0.45 16.56 8.78
CA THR A 108 -0.61 15.93 10.09
C THR A 108 0.19 14.62 10.18
N LEU A 109 0.69 14.28 11.37
CA LEU A 109 1.38 13.01 11.62
C LEU A 109 0.52 11.80 11.18
N GLU A 110 -0.80 11.92 11.37
CA GLU A 110 -1.85 10.99 10.93
C GLU A 110 -1.88 10.80 9.41
N LEU A 111 -1.66 11.87 8.64
CA LEU A 111 -1.63 11.84 7.18
C LEU A 111 -0.44 11.03 6.67
N LEU A 112 0.77 11.28 7.22
CA LEU A 112 1.96 10.56 6.79
C LEU A 112 1.85 9.06 7.07
N THR A 113 1.44 8.68 8.28
CA THR A 113 1.26 7.26 8.61
C THR A 113 0.20 6.60 7.71
N SER A 114 -0.88 7.32 7.40
CA SER A 114 -1.90 6.85 6.46
C SER A 114 -1.37 6.69 5.03
N LEU A 115 -0.50 7.60 4.57
CA LEU A 115 0.17 7.51 3.26
C LEU A 115 1.05 6.27 3.17
N VAL A 116 1.84 6.00 4.23
CA VAL A 116 2.68 4.80 4.32
C VAL A 116 1.78 3.54 4.32
N ALA A 117 0.68 3.56 5.07
CA ALA A 117 -0.29 2.48 5.06
C ALA A 117 -0.91 2.25 3.67
N TYR A 118 -1.20 3.30 2.90
CA TYR A 118 -1.69 3.16 1.51
C TYR A 118 -0.68 2.47 0.61
N VAL A 119 0.61 2.84 0.73
CA VAL A 119 1.68 2.20 -0.04
C VAL A 119 1.79 0.73 0.34
N PHE A 120 1.78 0.41 1.63
CA PHE A 120 1.82 -0.99 2.09
C PHE A 120 0.60 -1.77 1.62
N LEU A 121 -0.61 -1.26 1.80
CA LEU A 121 -1.85 -1.89 1.33
C LEU A 121 -1.82 -2.10 -0.19
N PHE A 122 -1.36 -1.12 -0.95
CA PHE A 122 -1.21 -1.21 -2.40
C PHE A 122 -0.23 -2.30 -2.80
N LEU A 123 0.99 -2.28 -2.24
CA LEU A 123 2.01 -3.30 -2.48
C LEU A 123 1.48 -4.68 -2.10
N GLY A 124 0.86 -4.80 -0.95
CA GLY A 124 0.31 -6.04 -0.43
C GLY A 124 -0.78 -6.63 -1.30
N CYS A 125 -1.84 -5.86 -1.64
CA CYS A 125 -2.88 -6.40 -2.52
C CYS A 125 -2.39 -6.67 -3.94
N THR A 126 -1.42 -5.90 -4.42
CA THR A 126 -0.87 -6.02 -5.77
C THR A 126 0.05 -7.23 -5.89
N PHE A 127 0.92 -7.43 -4.91
CA PHE A 127 1.97 -8.43 -4.99
C PHE A 127 1.63 -9.71 -4.22
N LEU A 128 0.83 -9.70 -3.14
CA LEU A 128 0.46 -10.96 -2.50
C LEU A 128 -0.47 -11.79 -3.37
N LYS A 129 -0.12 -13.07 -3.45
CA LYS A 129 -0.89 -14.16 -4.07
C LYS A 129 -1.95 -14.69 -3.12
#